data_AF-A0A4U0XWH9-F1
#
_entry.id   AF-A0A4U0XWH9-F1
#
_cell.length_a   1.000
_cell.length_b   1.000
_cell.length_c   1.000
_cell.angle_alpha   90.00
_cell.angle_beta   90.00
_cell.angle_gamma   90.00
#
_symmetry.space_group_name_H-M   'P 1'
#
loop_
_entity.id
_entity.type
_entity.pdbx_description
1 polymer ?
#
loop_
_entity_poly.entity_id
_entity_poly.type
_entity_poly.pdbx_seq_one_letter_code
_entity_poly.pdbx_strand_id
1 'polypeptide(L)'
;MEKAFGDLPWETNHGHDFNHTLYGPIANRPIAISMETKREGEGQTTGRAQLEIWVAAHFNRLQEIACEEAEELPFLPLLLTQGPVWSLLFAHRQREGQTLVTIIYEKVTLDPLQTVV
;
A
#
# COMPACT_ATOMS: atom_id res chain seq x y z
N MET A 1 12.52 1.14 2.45
CA MET A 1 11.52 0.18 1.93
C MET A 1 12.02 -1.24 2.09
N GLU A 2 13.12 -1.65 1.44
CA GLU A 2 13.67 -3.02 1.54
C GLU A 2 13.91 -3.49 2.98
N LYS A 3 14.49 -2.63 3.83
CA LYS A 3 14.75 -2.94 5.25
C LYS A 3 13.46 -3.12 6.09
N ALA A 4 12.41 -2.37 5.79
CA ALA A 4 11.14 -2.45 6.54
C ALA A 4 10.33 -3.72 6.22
N PHE A 5 10.45 -4.23 5.00
CA PHE A 5 9.85 -5.50 4.62
C PHE A 5 10.72 -6.70 4.99
N GLY A 6 12.04 -6.51 5.11
CA GLY A 6 13.03 -7.55 5.40
C GLY A 6 13.13 -8.01 6.86
N ASP A 7 12.48 -7.31 7.79
CA ASP A 7 12.48 -7.66 9.23
C ASP A 7 11.16 -8.32 9.67
N LEU A 8 10.19 -8.50 8.76
CA LEU A 8 8.92 -9.16 9.08
C LEU A 8 9.12 -10.68 9.27
N PRO A 9 8.46 -11.34 10.23
CA PRO A 9 8.67 -12.76 10.49
C PRO A 9 7.88 -13.63 9.48
N TRP A 10 8.30 -13.66 8.21
CA TRP A 10 7.60 -14.46 7.19
C TRP A 10 7.99 -15.94 7.24
N GLU A 11 7.00 -16.84 7.20
CA GLU A 11 7.21 -18.25 6.85
C GLU A 11 6.76 -18.49 5.39
N THR A 12 7.70 -18.67 4.46
CA THR A 12 7.40 -18.80 3.02
C THR A 12 6.96 -20.21 2.59
N ASN A 13 6.18 -20.93 3.39
CA ASN A 13 5.90 -22.35 3.11
C ASN A 13 4.50 -22.68 2.56
N HIS A 14 3.68 -21.70 2.19
CA HIS A 14 2.28 -21.96 1.79
C HIS A 14 1.76 -21.09 0.64
N GLY A 15 2.27 -21.19 -0.59
CA GLY A 15 1.53 -20.71 -1.79
C GLY A 15 0.97 -19.27 -1.70
N HIS A 16 1.73 -18.38 -1.08
CA HIS A 16 1.28 -17.08 -0.60
C HIS A 16 2.09 -15.99 -1.29
N ASP A 17 1.70 -15.66 -2.53
CA ASP A 17 2.37 -14.60 -3.29
C ASP A 17 2.00 -13.22 -2.72
N PHE A 18 2.96 -12.31 -2.73
CA PHE A 18 2.75 -10.90 -2.37
C PHE A 18 2.07 -10.12 -3.49
N ASN A 19 2.03 -10.70 -4.69
CA ASN A 19 1.59 -10.06 -5.91
C ASN A 19 0.30 -10.71 -6.44
N HIS A 20 -0.40 -10.03 -7.35
CA HIS A 20 -1.61 -10.54 -8.00
C HIS A 20 -1.30 -11.60 -9.08
N THR A 21 -0.07 -12.13 -9.11
CA THR A 21 0.43 -13.03 -10.14
C THR A 21 1.41 -14.04 -9.57
N LEU A 22 1.33 -15.27 -10.09
CA LEU A 22 2.24 -16.37 -9.79
C LEU A 22 3.56 -16.29 -10.58
N TYR A 23 3.85 -15.15 -11.24
CA TYR A 23 5.07 -14.99 -12.02
C TYR A 23 6.29 -14.96 -11.10
N GLY A 24 7.01 -16.08 -11.00
CA GLY A 24 8.09 -16.33 -10.05
C GLY A 24 9.08 -15.18 -9.81
N PRO A 25 9.53 -14.42 -10.83
CA PRO A 25 10.43 -13.28 -10.62
C PRO A 25 9.86 -12.14 -9.75
N ILE A 26 8.54 -12.03 -9.62
CA ILE A 26 7.86 -10.97 -8.85
C ILE A 26 6.83 -11.50 -7.83
N ALA A 27 6.55 -12.81 -7.83
CA ALA A 27 5.61 -13.45 -6.91
C ALA A 27 5.98 -13.23 -5.44
N ASN A 28 7.29 -13.28 -5.13
CA ASN A 28 7.83 -13.03 -3.80
C ASN A 28 8.30 -11.59 -3.58
N ARG A 29 7.99 -10.67 -4.51
CA ARG A 29 8.36 -9.25 -4.37
C ARG A 29 7.14 -8.47 -3.88
N PRO A 30 7.25 -7.73 -2.76
CA PRO A 30 6.14 -6.93 -2.27
C PRO A 30 5.70 -5.90 -3.32
N ILE A 31 4.39 -5.69 -3.46
CA ILE A 31 3.87 -4.61 -4.30
C ILE A 31 4.34 -3.29 -3.69
N ALA A 32 5.19 -2.57 -4.41
CA ALA A 32 5.75 -1.32 -3.92
C ALA A 32 4.76 -0.14 -4.03
N ILE A 33 3.98 -0.08 -5.12
CA ILE A 33 3.05 1.01 -5.44
C ILE A 33 1.87 0.45 -6.23
N SER A 34 0.64 0.77 -5.83
CA SER A 34 -0.56 0.52 -6.67
C SER A 34 -0.81 1.71 -7.58
N MET A 35 -1.04 1.48 -8.88
CA MET A 35 -1.22 2.55 -9.87
C MET A 35 -2.48 2.35 -10.70
N GLU A 36 -3.26 3.42 -10.87
CA GLU A 36 -4.40 3.47 -11.77
C GLU A 36 -4.21 4.59 -12.80
N THR A 37 -4.56 4.30 -14.05
CA THR A 37 -4.44 5.25 -15.17
C THR A 37 -5.78 5.46 -15.83
N LYS A 38 -6.17 6.72 -15.98
CA LYS A 38 -7.40 7.15 -16.64
C LYS A 38 -7.11 8.04 -17.84
N ARG A 39 -8.04 8.02 -18.80
CA ARG A 39 -8.06 8.96 -19.91
C ARG A 39 -8.33 10.37 -19.39
N GLU A 40 -7.79 11.36 -20.09
CA GLU A 40 -8.03 12.76 -19.79
C GLU A 40 -9.53 13.08 -19.77
N GLY A 41 -9.97 13.88 -18.79
CA GLY A 41 -11.37 14.29 -18.64
C GLY A 41 -12.32 13.23 -18.07
N GLU A 42 -11.90 11.96 -17.93
CA GLU A 42 -12.79 10.87 -17.50
C GLU A 42 -12.25 10.10 -16.29
N GLY A 43 -13.14 9.51 -15.50
CA GLY A 43 -12.82 8.38 -14.63
C GLY A 43 -12.00 8.67 -13.38
N GLN A 44 -11.70 9.93 -13.04
CA GLN A 44 -10.89 10.28 -11.87
C GLN A 44 -11.45 9.70 -10.55
N THR A 45 -12.73 9.93 -10.26
CA THR A 45 -13.40 9.39 -9.06
C THR A 45 -13.41 7.87 -9.05
N THR A 46 -13.68 7.25 -10.20
CA THR A 46 -13.65 5.79 -10.34
C THR A 46 -12.24 5.24 -10.13
N GLY A 47 -11.21 5.93 -10.63
CA GLY A 47 -9.83 5.53 -10.46
C GLY A 47 -9.38 5.61 -9.01
N ARG A 48 -9.79 6.65 -8.30
CA ARG A 48 -9.61 6.75 -6.85
C ARG A 48 -10.29 5.60 -6.10
N ALA A 49 -11.55 5.32 -6.41
CA ALA A 49 -12.29 4.21 -5.78
C ALA A 49 -11.64 2.84 -6.05
N GLN A 50 -11.07 2.64 -7.24
CA GLN A 50 -10.30 1.42 -7.55
C GLN A 50 -9.04 1.32 -6.69
N LEU A 51 -8.27 2.41 -6.56
CA LEU A 51 -7.10 2.46 -5.69
C LEU A 51 -7.47 2.21 -4.22
N GLU A 52 -8.59 2.76 -3.74
CA GLU A 52 -9.14 2.53 -2.40
C GLU A 52 -9.40 1.04 -2.14
N ILE A 53 -10.04 0.35 -3.09
CA ILE A 53 -10.33 -1.08 -2.98
C ILE A 53 -9.02 -1.89 -2.97
N TRP A 54 -8.10 -1.58 -3.89
CA TRP A 54 -6.84 -2.32 -4.01
C TRP A 54 -5.97 -2.18 -2.77
N VAL A 55 -5.87 -0.98 -2.20
CA VAL A 55 -5.04 -0.78 -1.02
C VAL A 55 -5.67 -1.38 0.23
N ALA A 56 -7.00 -1.39 0.35
CA ALA A 56 -7.68 -2.09 1.43
C ALA A 56 -7.43 -3.60 1.38
N ALA A 57 -7.48 -4.20 0.18
CA ALA A 57 -7.15 -5.61 -0.03
C ALA A 57 -5.67 -5.91 0.27
N HIS A 58 -4.75 -5.03 -0.16
CA HIS A 58 -3.33 -5.16 0.12
C HIS A 58 -3.05 -5.11 1.64
N PHE A 59 -3.68 -4.19 2.38
CA PHE A 59 -3.54 -4.16 3.84
C PHE A 59 -4.10 -5.41 4.52
N ASN A 60 -5.25 -5.93 4.07
CA ASN A 60 -5.78 -7.19 4.61
C ASN A 60 -4.76 -8.31 4.41
N ARG A 61 -4.14 -8.38 3.23
CA ARG A 61 -3.12 -9.39 2.93
C ARG A 61 -1.86 -9.24 3.78
N LEU A 62 -1.39 -8.01 3.98
CA LEU A 62 -0.25 -7.76 4.86
C LEU A 62 -0.56 -8.15 6.31
N GLN A 63 -1.79 -7.91 6.79
CA GLN A 63 -2.23 -8.33 8.11
C GLN A 63 -2.24 -9.85 8.28
N GLU A 64 -2.69 -10.59 7.25
CA GLU A 64 -2.66 -12.07 7.24
C GLU A 64 -1.22 -12.60 7.30
N ILE A 65 -0.29 -12.00 6.55
CA ILE A 65 1.10 -12.46 6.44
C ILE A 65 1.92 -12.08 7.67
N ALA A 66 1.71 -10.88 8.23
CA ALA A 66 2.53 -10.36 9.31
C ALA A 66 2.21 -10.99 10.70
N CYS A 67 1.23 -11.90 10.77
CA CYS A 67 0.61 -12.39 12.01
C CYS A 67 0.01 -11.23 12.85
N GLU A 68 -0.87 -11.54 13.82
CA GLU A 68 -1.59 -10.52 14.62
C GLU A 68 -0.68 -9.57 15.42
N GLU A 69 0.62 -9.86 15.52
CA GLU A 69 1.60 -9.13 16.31
C GLU A 69 2.17 -7.87 15.63
N ALA A 70 1.91 -7.65 14.34
CA ALA A 70 2.33 -6.40 13.69
C ALA A 70 1.49 -5.23 14.21
N GLU A 71 2.06 -4.47 15.17
CA GLU A 71 1.41 -3.32 15.79
C GLU A 71 1.03 -2.24 14.77
N GLU A 72 1.88 -2.01 13.76
CA GLU A 72 1.66 -1.01 12.71
C GLU A 72 2.11 -1.52 11.32
N LEU A 73 1.25 -1.33 10.31
CA LEU A 73 1.58 -1.59 8.91
C LEU A 73 2.18 -0.33 8.27
N PRO A 74 3.16 -0.46 7.35
CA PRO A 74 3.76 0.69 6.70
C PRO A 74 2.75 1.44 5.84
N PHE A 75 2.99 2.74 5.63
CA PHE A 75 2.26 3.51 4.62
C PHE A 75 2.50 2.92 3.23
N LEU A 76 1.41 2.79 2.46
CA LEU A 76 1.47 2.31 1.08
C LEU A 76 1.26 3.48 0.11
N PRO A 77 2.21 3.78 -0.77
CA PRO A 77 2.02 4.80 -1.80
C PRO A 77 1.07 4.30 -2.89
N LEU A 78 0.25 5.21 -3.41
CA LEU A 78 -0.66 4.98 -4.53
C LEU A 78 -0.44 6.07 -5.58
N LEU A 79 -0.58 5.71 -6.85
CA LEU A 79 -0.43 6.65 -7.95
C LEU A 79 -1.67 6.66 -8.83
N LEU A 80 -2.31 7.82 -8.93
CA LEU A 80 -3.40 8.05 -9.87
C LEU A 80 -2.90 8.95 -10.99
N THR A 81 -3.02 8.48 -12.23
CA THR A 81 -2.65 9.26 -13.42
C THR A 81 -3.88 9.51 -14.27
N GLN A 82 -4.09 10.75 -14.69
CA GLN A 82 -5.17 11.14 -15.59
C GLN A 82 -4.64 12.10 -16.64
N GLY A 83 -4.46 11.58 -17.87
CA GLY A 83 -3.75 12.33 -18.91
C GLY A 83 -2.37 12.79 -18.42
N PRO A 84 -2.07 14.11 -18.42
CA PRO A 84 -0.78 14.64 -17.96
C PRO A 84 -0.69 14.82 -16.43
N VAL A 85 -1.79 14.62 -15.70
CA VAL A 85 -1.84 14.87 -14.25
C VAL A 85 -1.46 13.61 -13.49
N TRP A 86 -0.48 13.74 -12.58
CA TRP A 86 -0.01 12.68 -11.70
C TRP A 86 -0.29 13.06 -10.25
N SER A 87 -1.05 12.22 -9.55
CA SER A 87 -1.40 12.40 -8.15
C SER A 87 -0.80 11.26 -7.32
N LEU A 88 0.13 11.62 -6.44
CA LEU A 88 0.68 10.70 -5.44
C LEU A 88 -0.18 10.75 -4.18
N LEU A 89 -0.67 9.60 -3.74
CA LEU A 89 -1.46 9.43 -2.54
C LEU A 89 -0.73 8.47 -1.59
N PHE A 90 -1.06 8.54 -0.31
CA PHE A 90 -0.53 7.64 0.70
C PHE A 90 -1.66 7.03 1.49
N ALA A 91 -1.65 5.71 1.64
CA ALA A 91 -2.62 5.01 2.46
C ALA A 91 -2.00 4.54 3.77
N HIS A 92 -2.78 4.60 4.84
CA HIS A 92 -2.42 4.13 6.17
C HIS A 92 -3.54 3.24 6.70
N ARG A 93 -3.16 2.12 7.32
CA ARG A 93 -4.06 1.26 8.08
C ARG A 93 -4.02 1.67 9.55
N GLN A 94 -5.14 2.16 10.07
CA GLN A 94 -5.26 2.59 11.46
C GLN A 94 -6.34 1.78 12.18
N ARG A 95 -6.17 1.55 13.48
CA ARG A 95 -7.22 1.01 14.34
C ARG A 95 -8.07 2.14 14.92
N GLU A 96 -9.37 2.08 14.69
CA GLU A 96 -10.38 2.95 15.29
C GLU A 96 -11.32 2.10 16.15
N GLY A 97 -11.09 2.12 17.46
CA GLY A 97 -11.78 1.23 18.39
C GLY A 97 -11.47 -0.24 18.09
N GLN A 98 -12.52 -1.02 17.77
CA GLN A 98 -12.40 -2.44 17.40
C GLN A 98 -12.27 -2.67 15.89
N THR A 99 -12.32 -1.61 15.08
CA THR A 99 -12.33 -1.72 13.61
C THR A 99 -11.00 -1.24 13.05
N LEU A 100 -10.52 -1.92 12.00
CA LEU A 100 -9.43 -1.42 11.19
C LEU A 100 -9.97 -0.61 10.02
N VAL A 101 -9.48 0.61 9.86
CA VAL A 101 -9.86 1.52 8.78
C VAL A 101 -8.66 1.82 7.89
N THR A 102 -8.92 2.04 6.60
CA THR A 102 -7.91 2.46 5.63
C THR A 102 -8.15 3.92 5.31
N ILE A 103 -7.16 4.77 5.62
CA ILE A 103 -7.21 6.21 5.39
C ILE A 103 -6.28 6.55 4.23
N ILE A 104 -6.73 7.38 3.29
CA ILE A 104 -5.92 7.85 2.16
C ILE A 104 -5.71 9.35 2.24
N TYR A 105 -4.45 9.74 2.18
CA TYR A 105 -3.97 11.11 2.22
C TYR A 105 -3.56 11.56 0.82
N GLU A 106 -4.06 12.71 0.39
CA GLU A 106 -3.58 13.41 -0.82
C GLU A 106 -2.32 14.24 -0.56
N LYS A 107 -2.03 14.51 0.73
CA LYS A 107 -0.86 15.25 1.17
C LYS A 107 -0.39 14.67 2.49
N VAL A 108 0.89 14.32 2.56
CA VAL A 108 1.56 13.94 3.81
C VAL A 108 2.53 15.06 4.16
N THR A 109 2.43 15.57 5.39
CA THR A 109 3.44 16.48 5.94
C THR A 109 4.52 15.62 6.58
N LEU A 110 5.73 15.69 6.05
CA LEU A 110 6.89 15.11 6.72
C LEU A 110 7.32 16.10 7.80
N ASP A 111 7.56 15.61 9.01
CA ASP A 111 8.15 16.43 10.05
C ASP A 111 9.53 16.96 9.62
N PRO A 112 9.99 18.11 10.17
CA PRO A 112 11.30 18.64 9.88
C PRO A 112 12.36 17.56 10.15
N LEU A 113 13.29 17.38 9.20
CA LEU A 113 14.42 16.48 9.34
C LEU A 113 15.12 16.74 10.68
N GLN A 114 14.93 15.84 11.66
CA GLN A 114 15.78 15.83 12.83
C GLN A 114 17.16 15.38 12.36
N THR A 115 18.07 16.35 12.25
CA THR A 115 19.48 16.04 11.99
C THR A 115 19.99 15.38 13.25
N VAL A 116 20.15 14.06 13.23
CA VAL A 116 20.85 13.34 14.29
C VAL A 116 22.32 13.75 14.19
N VAL A 117 22.79 14.52 15.18
CA VAL A 117 24.19 14.95 15.33
C VAL A 117 24.96 13.89 16.11
#